data_AF-A0A7S0BGN5-F1
#
_entry.id   AF-A0A7S0BGN5-F1
#
_cell.length_a   1.000
_cell.length_b   1.000
_cell.length_c   1.000
_cell.angle_alpha   90.00
_cell.angle_beta   90.00
_cell.angle_gamma   90.00
#
_symmetry.space_group_name_H-M   'P 1'
#
loop_
_entity.id
_entity.type
_entity.pdbx_description
1 polymer ?
#
loop_
_entity_poly.entity_id
_entity_poly.type
_entity_poly.pdbx_seq_one_letter_code
_entity_poly.pdbx_strand_id
1 'polypeptide(L)'
;CYHRREVYTVYDMFTTRFKLHKVIYNHRTVKAVELMAVDALLAADSVLKISESITEPERFLELSDSILYVIERSKDPKLAKAKQILRRISCRDLYKFVDEVLIPPGVKQIRESEIASCQEDGLPPIDASDLSVYLIKANHGMGTRNPVENVDFYKTIEDVEPFRIQLSDI
;
A
#
# COMPACT_ATOMS: atom_id res chain seq x y z
N CYS A 1 -1.03 25.13 -16.31
CA CYS A 1 0.00 24.90 -17.33
C CYS A 1 1.37 25.22 -16.77
N TYR A 2 2.44 24.60 -17.28
CA TYR A 2 3.83 24.90 -16.91
C TYR A 2 4.62 25.47 -18.09
N HIS A 3 5.66 26.24 -17.82
CA HIS A 3 6.55 26.70 -18.89
C HIS A 3 7.24 25.48 -19.53
N ARG A 4 7.39 25.46 -20.87
CA ARG A 4 7.93 24.30 -21.62
C ARG A 4 9.26 23.78 -21.07
N ARG A 5 10.10 24.66 -20.54
CA ARG A 5 11.41 24.29 -19.94
C ARG A 5 11.28 23.38 -18.72
N GLU A 6 10.14 23.39 -18.05
CA GLU A 6 9.86 22.56 -16.87
C GLU A 6 9.41 21.14 -17.22
N VAL A 7 9.41 20.75 -18.50
CA VAL A 7 8.99 19.40 -18.92
C VAL A 7 9.77 18.31 -18.17
N TYR A 8 11.10 18.45 -18.05
CA TYR A 8 11.94 17.51 -17.32
C TYR A 8 11.66 17.54 -15.81
N THR A 9 11.43 18.71 -15.23
CA THR A 9 11.02 18.85 -13.81
C THR A 9 9.73 18.08 -13.53
N VAL A 10 8.75 18.15 -14.44
CA VAL A 10 7.50 17.39 -14.34
C VAL A 10 7.74 15.88 -14.45
N TYR A 11 8.60 15.41 -15.37
CA TYR A 11 9.02 14.00 -15.43
C TYR A 11 9.70 13.54 -14.13
N ASP A 12 10.59 14.37 -13.60
CA ASP A 12 11.33 14.07 -12.37
C ASP A 12 10.40 13.99 -11.15
N MET A 13 9.33 14.78 -11.11
CA MET A 13 8.29 14.67 -10.08
C MET A 13 7.66 13.27 -10.08
N PHE A 14 7.20 12.78 -11.24
CA PHE A 14 6.60 11.44 -11.35
C PHE A 14 7.61 10.32 -11.12
N THR A 15 8.86 10.52 -11.52
CA THR A 15 9.95 9.57 -11.27
C THR A 15 10.30 9.51 -9.78
N THR A 16 10.33 10.65 -9.10
CA THR A 16 10.56 10.75 -7.66
C THR A 16 9.43 10.05 -6.91
N ARG A 17 8.18 10.29 -7.28
CA ARG A 17 7.03 9.57 -6.73
C ARG A 17 7.18 8.04 -6.87
N PHE A 18 7.54 7.56 -8.06
CA PHE A 18 7.77 6.13 -8.30
C PHE A 18 8.88 5.58 -7.39
N LYS A 19 10.01 6.29 -7.28
CA LYS A 19 11.14 5.91 -6.40
C LYS A 19 10.72 5.84 -4.94
N LEU A 20 9.98 6.83 -4.43
CA LEU A 20 9.48 6.84 -3.05
C LEU A 20 8.55 5.64 -2.77
N HIS A 21 7.66 5.32 -3.71
CA HIS A 21 6.82 4.12 -3.57
C HIS A 21 7.62 2.83 -3.59
N LYS A 22 8.63 2.72 -4.45
CA LYS A 22 9.47 1.52 -4.55
C LYS A 22 10.34 1.31 -3.31
N VAL A 23 10.93 2.37 -2.78
CA VAL A 23 11.99 2.26 -1.76
C VAL A 23 11.47 2.49 -0.34
N ILE A 24 10.50 3.39 -0.15
CA ILE A 24 10.08 3.86 1.18
C ILE A 24 8.69 3.33 1.51
N TYR A 25 7.67 3.70 0.75
CA TYR A 25 6.27 3.41 1.13
C TYR A 25 5.91 1.93 1.04
N ASN A 26 6.61 1.16 0.21
CA ASN A 26 6.46 -0.30 0.15
C ASN A 26 7.68 -1.04 0.68
N HIS A 27 8.48 -0.41 1.56
CA HIS A 27 9.60 -1.11 2.19
C HIS A 27 9.10 -2.36 2.93
N ARG A 28 9.75 -3.51 2.72
CA ARG A 28 9.33 -4.82 3.26
C ARG A 28 8.98 -4.81 4.75
N THR A 29 9.75 -4.10 5.57
CA THR A 29 9.49 -4.04 7.02
C THR A 29 8.29 -3.15 7.36
N VAL A 30 8.04 -2.10 6.57
CA VAL A 30 6.82 -1.28 6.71
C VAL A 30 5.62 -2.14 6.35
N LYS A 31 5.69 -2.87 5.23
CA LYS A 31 4.61 -3.77 4.80
C LYS A 31 4.31 -4.87 5.81
N ALA A 32 5.34 -5.47 6.42
CA ALA A 32 5.13 -6.44 7.50
C ALA A 32 4.35 -5.85 8.68
N VAL A 33 4.69 -4.62 9.12
CA VAL A 33 3.97 -3.95 10.20
C VAL A 33 2.55 -3.58 9.79
N GLU A 34 2.34 -3.09 8.57
CA GLU A 34 1.01 -2.75 8.05
C GLU A 34 0.10 -3.98 7.99
N LEU A 35 0.58 -5.11 7.48
CA LEU A 35 -0.19 -6.36 7.43
C LEU A 35 -0.56 -6.84 8.84
N MET A 36 0.38 -6.80 9.78
CA MET A 36 0.08 -7.12 11.19
C MET A 36 -0.92 -6.15 11.81
N ALA A 37 -0.84 -4.85 11.51
CA ALA A 37 -1.80 -3.87 11.99
C ALA A 37 -3.21 -4.15 11.44
N VAL A 38 -3.33 -4.48 10.15
CA VAL A 38 -4.59 -4.90 9.54
C VAL A 38 -5.15 -6.14 10.23
N ASP A 39 -4.34 -7.18 10.46
CA ASP A 39 -4.79 -8.38 11.17
C ASP A 39 -5.26 -8.08 12.59
N ALA A 40 -4.60 -7.16 13.30
CA ALA A 40 -5.03 -6.71 14.61
C ALA A 40 -6.38 -5.98 14.55
N LEU A 41 -6.58 -5.09 13.57
CA LEU A 41 -7.83 -4.36 13.37
C LEU A 41 -8.97 -5.32 12.99
N LEU A 42 -8.73 -6.27 12.08
CA LEU A 42 -9.70 -7.30 11.71
C LEU A 42 -10.10 -8.17 12.91
N ALA A 43 -9.13 -8.56 13.75
CA ALA A 43 -9.40 -9.30 14.98
C ALA A 43 -10.20 -8.49 16.00
N ALA A 44 -10.06 -7.15 16.00
CA ALA A 44 -10.77 -6.25 16.89
C ALA A 44 -12.16 -5.84 16.37
N ASP A 45 -12.41 -5.98 15.06
CA ASP A 45 -13.59 -5.43 14.39
C ASP A 45 -14.91 -5.97 14.94
N SER A 46 -14.95 -7.24 15.34
CA SER A 46 -16.14 -7.85 15.95
C SER A 46 -16.61 -7.17 17.25
N VAL A 47 -15.69 -6.50 17.96
CA VAL A 47 -15.95 -5.83 19.24
C VAL A 47 -16.07 -4.31 19.03
N LEU A 48 -15.14 -3.73 18.27
CA LEU A 48 -15.02 -2.28 18.11
C LEU A 48 -15.80 -1.73 16.92
N LYS A 49 -16.32 -2.59 16.04
CA LYS A 49 -17.13 -2.23 14.87
C LYS A 49 -16.47 -1.16 14.00
N ILE A 50 -15.17 -1.30 13.78
CA ILE A 50 -14.33 -0.35 13.05
C ILE A 50 -14.83 -0.20 11.61
N SER A 51 -15.23 -1.30 10.98
CA SER A 51 -15.77 -1.35 9.63
C SER A 51 -17.13 -0.67 9.48
N GLU A 52 -17.90 -0.51 10.55
CA GLU A 52 -19.18 0.21 10.53
C GLU A 52 -18.98 1.74 10.56
N SER A 53 -17.84 2.21 11.11
CA SER A 53 -17.54 3.64 11.24
C SER A 53 -17.49 4.39 9.91
N ILE A 54 -17.22 3.74 8.78
CA ILE A 54 -17.21 4.41 7.47
C ILE A 54 -18.61 4.86 7.00
N THR A 55 -19.68 4.27 7.56
CA THR A 55 -21.06 4.61 7.21
C THR A 55 -21.68 5.63 8.16
N GLU A 56 -21.04 5.91 9.29
CA GLU A 56 -21.51 6.83 10.33
C GLU A 56 -20.51 7.98 10.49
N PRO A 57 -20.79 9.19 9.97
CA PRO A 57 -19.83 10.30 9.99
C PRO A 57 -19.29 10.65 11.37
N GLU A 58 -20.14 10.59 12.41
CA GLU A 58 -19.74 10.87 13.80
C GLU A 58 -18.69 9.86 14.29
N ARG A 59 -18.87 8.57 14.03
CA ARG A 59 -17.87 7.54 14.35
C ARG A 59 -16.62 7.67 13.51
N PHE A 60 -16.75 8.04 12.23
CA PHE A 60 -15.60 8.24 11.35
C PHE A 60 -14.69 9.37 11.83
N LEU A 61 -15.25 10.45 12.37
CA LEU A 61 -14.47 11.57 12.91
C LEU A 61 -13.61 11.19 14.12
N GLU A 62 -14.05 10.21 14.90
CA GLU A 62 -13.29 9.69 16.03
C GLU A 62 -12.26 8.62 15.62
N LEU A 63 -12.46 8.00 14.44
CA LEU A 63 -11.57 6.96 13.93
C LEU A 63 -10.22 7.54 13.53
N SER A 64 -9.22 7.21 14.34
CA SER A 64 -7.83 7.68 14.20
C SER A 64 -6.87 6.59 14.65
N ASP A 65 -5.57 6.81 14.48
CA ASP A 65 -4.50 5.91 14.94
C ASP A 65 -4.59 5.57 16.45
N SER A 66 -5.33 6.38 17.22
CA SER A 66 -5.60 6.11 18.64
C SER A 66 -6.29 4.76 18.88
N ILE A 67 -6.97 4.20 17.87
CA ILE A 67 -7.61 2.88 17.91
C ILE A 67 -6.64 1.77 18.33
N LEU A 68 -5.37 1.88 17.95
CA LEU A 68 -4.35 0.91 18.36
C LEU A 68 -4.16 0.93 19.88
N TYR A 69 -4.09 2.11 20.49
CA TYR A 69 -4.02 2.26 21.95
C TYR A 69 -5.31 1.82 22.66
N VAL A 70 -6.47 2.03 22.04
CA VAL A 70 -7.76 1.53 22.56
C VAL A 70 -7.72 0.00 22.65
N ILE A 71 -7.26 -0.67 21.60
CA ILE A 71 -7.08 -2.13 21.59
C ILE A 71 -6.09 -2.55 22.68
N GLU A 72 -4.90 -1.95 22.73
CA GLU A 72 -3.86 -2.29 23.70
C GLU A 72 -4.31 -2.14 25.16
N ARG A 73 -5.03 -1.07 25.48
CA ARG A 73 -5.46 -0.73 26.85
C ARG A 73 -6.76 -1.40 27.27
N SER A 74 -7.52 -1.96 26.34
CA SER A 74 -8.77 -2.61 26.66
C SER A 74 -8.57 -3.73 27.68
N LYS A 75 -9.58 -4.07 28.48
CA LYS A 75 -9.59 -5.27 29.34
C LYS A 75 -10.48 -6.39 28.79
N ASP A 76 -11.13 -6.16 27.65
CA ASP A 76 -12.00 -7.15 27.03
C ASP A 76 -11.18 -8.37 26.55
N PRO A 77 -11.51 -9.60 27.00
CA PRO A 77 -10.86 -10.82 26.52
C PRO A 77 -11.09 -11.10 25.04
N LYS A 78 -12.18 -10.61 24.43
CA LYS A 78 -12.44 -10.74 22.99
C LYS A 78 -11.39 -10.04 22.14
N LEU A 79 -10.72 -9.02 22.69
CA LEU A 79 -9.63 -8.29 22.04
C LEU A 79 -8.24 -8.91 22.27
N ALA A 80 -8.14 -10.08 22.92
CA ALA A 80 -6.86 -10.70 23.25
C ALA A 80 -5.99 -10.98 22.00
N LYS A 81 -6.60 -11.47 20.90
CA LYS A 81 -5.89 -11.76 19.65
C LYS A 81 -5.30 -10.48 19.04
N ALA A 82 -6.09 -9.42 18.93
CA ALA A 82 -5.65 -8.13 18.42
C ALA A 82 -4.49 -7.56 19.25
N LYS A 83 -4.62 -7.58 20.58
CA LYS A 83 -3.55 -7.14 21.51
C LYS A 83 -2.27 -7.95 21.36
N GLN A 84 -2.37 -9.27 21.17
CA GLN A 84 -1.21 -10.12 20.98
C GLN A 84 -0.42 -9.71 19.73
N ILE A 85 -1.12 -9.43 18.63
CA ILE A 85 -0.50 -8.97 17.38
C ILE A 85 0.19 -7.62 17.59
N LEU A 86 -0.48 -6.65 18.21
CA LEU A 86 0.12 -5.33 18.50
C LEU A 86 1.33 -5.45 19.44
N ARG A 87 1.28 -6.33 20.44
CA ARG A 87 2.43 -6.60 21.31
C ARG A 87 3.62 -7.15 20.53
N ARG A 88 3.39 -8.05 19.56
CA ARG A 88 4.46 -8.55 18.68
C ARG A 88 5.10 -7.43 17.87
N ILE A 89 4.31 -6.51 17.32
CA ILE A 89 4.82 -5.30 16.64
C ILE A 89 5.74 -4.50 17.57
N SER A 90 5.26 -4.20 18.78
CA SER A 90 6.01 -3.43 19.80
C SER A 90 7.29 -4.11 20.26
N CYS A 91 7.32 -5.44 20.31
CA CYS A 91 8.52 -6.24 20.61
C CYS A 91 9.39 -6.53 19.38
N ARG A 92 9.05 -5.98 18.21
CA ARG A 92 9.74 -6.22 16.92
C ARG A 92 9.74 -7.69 16.48
N ASP A 93 8.81 -8.50 16.97
CA ASP A 93 8.53 -9.83 16.47
C ASP A 93 7.60 -9.75 15.24
N LEU A 94 8.17 -9.30 14.13
CA LEU A 94 7.44 -9.02 12.90
C LEU A 94 7.29 -10.24 11.99
N TYR A 95 6.28 -10.21 11.12
CA TYR A 95 6.20 -11.10 9.97
C TYR A 95 7.50 -11.08 9.17
N LYS A 96 7.91 -12.27 8.74
CA LYS A 96 9.17 -12.47 8.02
C LYS A 96 8.95 -12.25 6.54
N PHE A 97 9.80 -11.42 5.95
CA PHE A 97 9.86 -11.30 4.51
C PHE A 97 10.44 -12.59 3.92
N VAL A 98 9.70 -13.21 3.02
CA VAL A 98 10.11 -14.44 2.32
C VAL A 98 10.73 -14.08 0.98
N ASP A 99 9.95 -13.47 0.07
CA ASP A 99 10.43 -13.12 -1.27
C ASP A 99 9.62 -11.99 -1.92
N GLU A 100 10.17 -11.41 -2.99
CA GLU A 100 9.53 -10.41 -3.87
C GLU A 100 9.80 -10.78 -5.34
N VAL A 101 8.74 -10.95 -6.12
CA VAL A 101 8.84 -11.33 -7.53
C VAL A 101 8.13 -10.33 -8.45
N LEU A 102 8.73 -10.10 -9.63
CA LEU A 102 8.09 -9.32 -10.68
C LEU A 102 7.05 -10.17 -11.39
N ILE A 103 5.81 -9.69 -11.38
CA ILE A 103 4.68 -10.41 -11.95
C ILE A 103 4.43 -9.91 -13.38
N PRO A 104 4.24 -10.82 -14.37
CA PRO A 104 3.96 -10.43 -15.74
C PRO A 104 2.63 -9.67 -15.87
N PRO A 105 2.47 -8.83 -16.92
CA PRO A 105 1.22 -8.13 -17.16
C PRO A 105 0.03 -9.08 -17.29
N GLY A 106 -1.10 -8.72 -16.68
CA GLY A 106 -2.36 -9.47 -16.80
C GLY A 106 -2.74 -10.33 -15.58
N VAL A 107 -1.78 -10.68 -14.72
CA VAL A 107 -2.07 -11.34 -13.44
C VAL A 107 -2.64 -10.31 -12.47
N LYS A 108 -3.87 -10.54 -12.01
CA LYS A 108 -4.60 -9.59 -11.14
C LYS A 108 -4.51 -9.94 -9.66
N GLN A 109 -4.36 -11.21 -9.33
CA GLN A 109 -4.35 -11.72 -7.97
C GLN A 109 -3.55 -13.01 -7.92
N ILE A 110 -2.86 -13.22 -6.80
CA ILE A 110 -2.22 -14.48 -6.41
C ILE A 110 -2.73 -14.76 -5.01
N ARG A 111 -3.23 -15.97 -4.76
CA ARG A 111 -3.78 -16.38 -3.46
C ARG A 111 -2.73 -17.13 -2.65
N GLU A 112 -2.78 -16.97 -1.34
CA GLU A 112 -1.95 -17.68 -0.36
C GLU A 112 -2.07 -19.20 -0.54
N SER A 113 -3.28 -19.70 -0.80
CA SER A 113 -3.54 -21.12 -1.02
C SER A 113 -2.83 -21.69 -2.26
N GLU A 114 -2.66 -20.88 -3.31
CA GLU A 114 -1.94 -21.30 -4.52
C GLU A 114 -0.45 -21.48 -4.19
N ILE A 115 0.11 -20.61 -3.36
CA ILE A 115 1.51 -20.70 -2.93
C ILE A 115 1.71 -21.88 -1.98
N ALA A 116 0.84 -22.04 -0.98
CA ALA A 116 0.91 -23.15 -0.03
C ALA A 116 0.83 -24.52 -0.73
N SER A 117 0.04 -24.62 -1.82
CA SER A 117 -0.08 -25.86 -2.60
C SER A 117 1.15 -26.25 -3.41
N CYS A 118 2.11 -25.34 -3.59
CA CYS A 118 3.35 -25.58 -4.34
C CYS A 118 4.50 -26.11 -3.46
N GLN A 119 4.22 -26.47 -2.20
CA GLN A 119 5.24 -26.97 -1.27
C GLN A 119 5.81 -28.33 -1.73
N GLU A 120 7.14 -28.46 -1.63
CA GLU A 120 7.83 -29.74 -1.90
C GLU A 120 7.58 -30.79 -0.81
N ASP A 121 7.55 -32.05 -1.22
CA ASP A 121 7.42 -33.19 -0.31
C ASP A 121 8.61 -33.25 0.66
N GLY A 122 8.32 -33.42 1.96
CA GLY A 122 9.32 -33.61 3.02
C GLY A 122 9.68 -32.36 3.84
N LEU A 123 9.11 -31.20 3.51
CA LEU A 123 9.19 -29.99 4.36
C LEU A 123 8.01 -29.91 5.36
N PRO A 124 8.15 -29.18 6.49
CA PRO A 124 7.03 -28.93 7.40
C PRO A 124 5.86 -28.25 6.68
N PRO A 125 4.61 -28.72 6.84
CA PRO A 125 3.48 -28.18 6.10
C PRO A 125 3.24 -26.70 6.45
N ILE A 126 3.08 -25.86 5.43
CA ILE A 126 2.70 -24.46 5.54
C ILE A 126 1.23 -24.35 5.13
N ASP A 127 0.41 -23.75 5.99
CA ASP A 127 -0.98 -23.46 5.64
C ASP A 127 -1.10 -22.08 4.97
N ALA A 128 -2.19 -21.88 4.22
CA ALA A 128 -2.50 -20.58 3.64
C ALA A 128 -2.61 -19.48 4.70
N SER A 129 -3.01 -19.82 5.93
CA SER A 129 -3.08 -18.87 7.06
C SER A 129 -1.72 -18.43 7.61
N ASP A 130 -0.64 -19.15 7.28
CA ASP A 130 0.73 -18.78 7.65
C ASP A 130 1.36 -17.78 6.66
N LEU A 131 0.70 -17.55 5.52
CA LEU A 131 1.18 -16.71 4.44
C LEU A 131 0.40 -15.40 4.37
N SER A 132 1.05 -14.38 3.83
CA SER A 132 0.40 -13.12 3.46
C SER A 132 1.00 -12.63 2.14
N VAL A 133 0.16 -12.47 1.13
CA VAL A 133 0.59 -12.03 -0.20
C VAL A 133 0.11 -10.61 -0.45
N TYR A 134 1.04 -9.72 -0.81
CA TYR A 134 0.70 -8.32 -1.11
C TYR A 134 1.21 -7.92 -2.50
N LEU A 135 0.29 -7.53 -3.37
CA LEU A 135 0.59 -7.09 -4.73
C LEU A 135 0.87 -5.59 -4.76
N ILE A 136 2.12 -5.21 -5.09
CA ILE A 136 2.52 -3.81 -5.24
C ILE A 136 2.36 -3.39 -6.70
N LYS A 137 1.56 -2.34 -6.95
CA LYS A 137 1.47 -1.68 -8.26
C LYS A 137 2.36 -0.43 -8.26
N ALA A 138 3.46 -0.48 -9.00
CA ALA A 138 4.37 0.64 -9.16
C ALA A 138 4.28 1.21 -10.59
N ASN A 139 3.86 2.47 -10.71
CA ASN A 139 3.79 3.21 -11.98
C ASN A 139 3.90 4.72 -11.73
N HIS A 140 3.86 5.53 -12.78
CA HIS A 140 3.92 6.99 -12.68
C HIS A 140 2.57 7.66 -12.33
N GLY A 141 1.58 6.90 -11.85
CA GLY A 141 0.27 7.40 -11.42
C GLY A 141 -0.86 7.25 -12.44
N MET A 142 -0.56 6.84 -13.68
CA MET A 142 -1.56 6.67 -14.75
C MET A 142 -1.53 5.28 -15.40
N GLY A 143 -1.19 4.24 -14.63
CA GLY A 143 -1.13 2.87 -15.14
C GLY A 143 0.01 2.72 -16.16
N THR A 144 -0.31 2.30 -17.37
CA THR A 144 0.64 2.18 -18.48
C THR A 144 0.82 3.48 -19.28
N ARG A 145 -0.01 4.49 -19.04
CA ARG A 145 0.08 5.78 -19.72
C ARG A 145 1.11 6.67 -19.06
N ASN A 146 1.77 7.48 -19.89
CA ASN A 146 2.66 8.52 -19.41
C ASN A 146 1.84 9.73 -18.90
N PRO A 147 2.00 10.13 -17.62
CA PRO A 147 1.22 11.24 -17.10
C PRO A 147 1.62 12.59 -17.67
N VAL A 148 2.85 12.76 -18.17
CA VAL A 148 3.32 14.05 -18.72
C VAL A 148 2.59 14.44 -20.00
N GLU A 149 2.15 13.45 -20.78
CA GLU A 149 1.30 13.67 -21.97
C GLU A 149 -0.08 14.26 -21.64
N ASN A 150 -0.48 14.26 -20.37
CA ASN A 150 -1.72 14.86 -19.89
C ASN A 150 -1.48 16.19 -19.16
N VAL A 151 -0.27 16.75 -19.26
CA VAL A 151 0.10 18.04 -18.68
C VAL A 151 0.16 19.10 -19.78
N ASP A 152 -0.49 20.22 -19.52
CA ASP A 152 -0.53 21.35 -20.43
C ASP A 152 0.65 22.31 -20.18
N PHE A 153 1.29 22.76 -21.26
CA PHE A 153 2.47 23.64 -21.25
C PHE A 153 2.24 24.93 -22.05
N TYR A 154 3.07 25.94 -21.77
CA TYR A 154 3.16 27.21 -22.51
C TYR A 154 4.62 27.56 -22.83
N LYS A 155 4.88 28.37 -23.86
CA LYS A 155 6.24 28.82 -24.26
C LYS A 155 6.56 30.21 -23.71
N THR A 156 5.62 31.15 -23.77
CA THR A 156 5.77 32.50 -23.20
C THR A 156 4.53 32.88 -22.41
N ILE A 157 4.62 33.90 -21.55
CA ILE A 157 3.53 34.26 -20.63
C ILE A 157 2.32 34.85 -21.37
N GLU A 158 2.51 35.29 -22.62
CA GLU A 158 1.48 35.81 -23.50
C GLU A 158 0.70 34.72 -24.26
N ASP A 159 1.13 33.45 -24.17
CA ASP A 159 0.43 32.35 -24.83
C ASP A 159 -0.97 32.16 -24.23
N VAL A 160 -1.99 32.22 -25.10
CA VAL A 160 -3.41 32.05 -24.71
C VAL A 160 -3.82 30.57 -24.73
N GLU A 161 -3.27 29.80 -25.66
CA GLU A 161 -3.61 28.39 -25.85
C GLU A 161 -2.49 27.46 -25.34
N PRO A 162 -2.81 26.50 -24.45
CA PRO A 162 -1.85 25.51 -24.02
C PRO A 162 -1.56 24.46 -25.11
N PHE A 163 -0.42 23.80 -25.00
CA PHE A 163 -0.11 22.61 -25.80
C PHE A 163 0.45 21.50 -24.91
N ARG A 164 0.40 20.27 -25.42
CA ARG A 164 0.94 19.08 -24.77
C ARG A 164 2.20 18.61 -25.49
N ILE A 165 3.08 17.96 -24.75
CA ILE A 165 4.35 17.45 -25.26
C ILE A 165 4.27 15.93 -25.25
N GLN A 166 4.54 15.30 -26.39
CA GLN A 166 4.63 13.84 -26.48
C GLN A 166 6.05 13.38 -26.14
N LEU A 167 6.20 12.12 -25.71
CA LEU A 167 7.51 11.55 -25.42
C LEU A 167 8.46 11.58 -26.64
N SER A 168 7.90 11.53 -27.85
CA SER A 168 8.65 11.65 -29.12
C SER A 168 9.26 13.03 -29.36
N ASP A 169 8.78 14.05 -28.65
CA ASP A 169 9.12 15.46 -28.89
C ASP A 169 10.21 15.98 -27.95
N ILE A 170 10.76 15.09 -27.11
CA ILE A 170 11.74 15.32 -26.04
C ILE A 170 12.99 14.51 -26.32
#